data_AF-A0A7S4JM34-F1
#
_entry.id   AF-A0A7S4JM34-F1
#
_cell.length_a   1.000
_cell.length_b   1.000
_cell.length_c   1.000
_cell.angle_alpha   90.00
_cell.angle_beta   90.00
_cell.angle_gamma   90.00
#
_symmetry.space_group_name_H-M   'P 1'
#
loop_
_entity.id
_entity.type
_entity.pdbx_description
1 polymer ?
#
loop_
_entity_poly.entity_id
_entity_poly.type
_entity_poly.pdbx_seq_one_letter_code
_entity_poly.pdbx_strand_id
1 'polypeptide(L)'
;GGGGEVSAKSEEGAPPTANGGTTATLTPPPTIDAERSSDTDEMSSSRPASSAPPQRIVSFAEESAGAGIDAIDDDQKRRTTVDRRRRRRVRDEAFEAAIAADARAKLSIFATRPAKYNRAANFLQEMTASIVLFFGAEMFNVRRGFDPNAAATDGPYVQAAFVSLFIMVLVLGLGGVTSLAANPARDFGPRLAHALLPIPGKGESEWHYGWVPFLAPFAGGGIG
;
A
#
# COMPACT_ATOMS: atom_id res chain seq x y z
N GLY A 1 30.06 -20.39 -54.05
CA GLY A 1 29.00 -20.24 -55.05
C GLY A 1 27.67 -20.31 -54.35
N GLY A 2 26.81 -19.30 -54.58
CA GLY A 2 25.42 -19.18 -54.11
C GLY A 2 25.28 -18.78 -52.63
N GLY A 3 24.85 -17.58 -52.22
CA GLY A 3 24.09 -16.53 -52.91
C GLY A 3 22.57 -16.75 -52.75
N GLY A 4 21.94 -16.00 -51.84
CA GLY A 4 20.49 -16.00 -51.65
C GLY A 4 19.99 -15.26 -50.39
N GLU A 5 19.98 -13.93 -50.42
CA GLU A 5 19.08 -13.09 -49.63
C GLU A 5 17.67 -13.14 -50.24
N VAL A 6 16.58 -13.17 -49.44
CA VAL A 6 15.31 -12.45 -49.73
C VAL A 6 14.49 -12.21 -48.44
N SER A 7 14.37 -10.92 -48.10
CA SER A 7 13.18 -10.13 -47.73
C SER A 7 12.13 -10.58 -46.70
N ALA A 8 11.91 -9.63 -45.78
CA ALA A 8 10.79 -9.37 -44.90
C ALA A 8 9.37 -9.62 -45.44
N LYS A 9 8.48 -10.00 -44.52
CA LYS A 9 7.06 -9.66 -44.57
C LYS A 9 6.54 -9.33 -43.17
N SER A 10 6.11 -8.08 -43.01
CA SER A 10 5.30 -7.57 -41.91
C SER A 10 3.94 -8.26 -41.88
N GLU A 11 3.46 -8.66 -40.69
CA GLU A 11 2.03 -8.69 -40.43
C GLU A 11 1.72 -7.98 -39.11
N GLU A 12 0.97 -6.90 -39.31
CA GLU A 12 0.41 -5.96 -38.36
C GLU A 12 -0.96 -6.53 -37.92
N GLY A 13 -1.12 -6.85 -36.64
CA GLY A 13 -2.35 -7.39 -36.08
C GLY A 13 -2.91 -6.47 -35.00
N ALA A 14 -3.77 -5.53 -35.41
CA ALA A 14 -4.56 -4.65 -34.56
C ALA A 14 -5.76 -5.42 -33.91
N PRO A 15 -6.46 -4.84 -32.92
CA PRO A 15 -6.96 -5.53 -31.73
C PRO A 15 -8.37 -6.14 -31.88
N PRO A 16 -8.74 -7.15 -31.06
CA PRO A 16 -10.14 -7.51 -30.89
C PRO A 16 -10.85 -6.52 -29.95
N THR A 17 -11.81 -5.80 -30.53
CA THR A 17 -12.81 -4.98 -29.84
C THR A 17 -13.89 -5.84 -29.16
N ALA A 18 -14.23 -5.42 -27.94
CA ALA A 18 -15.55 -5.37 -27.30
C ALA A 18 -16.46 -6.62 -27.32
N ASN A 19 -16.74 -7.15 -26.13
CA ASN A 19 -18.11 -7.34 -25.64
C ASN A 19 -18.12 -7.71 -24.15
N GLY A 20 -18.94 -7.02 -23.36
CA GLY A 20 -19.22 -7.38 -21.96
C GLY A 20 -19.15 -6.21 -20.99
N GLY A 21 -19.93 -5.15 -21.24
CA GLY A 21 -20.23 -4.17 -20.20
C GLY A 21 -21.08 -4.82 -19.11
N THR A 22 -20.54 -4.92 -17.89
CA THR A 22 -21.35 -5.18 -16.69
C THR A 22 -21.24 -3.96 -15.80
N THR A 23 -22.12 -3.01 -16.08
CA THR A 23 -22.46 -1.90 -15.21
C THR A 23 -22.98 -2.49 -13.89
N ALA A 24 -22.19 -2.41 -12.82
CA ALA A 24 -22.65 -2.72 -11.48
C ALA A 24 -23.60 -1.59 -11.03
N THR A 25 -24.87 -1.73 -11.38
CA THR A 25 -25.96 -0.89 -10.86
C THR A 25 -26.12 -1.18 -9.37
N LEU A 26 -25.75 -0.21 -8.53
CA LEU A 26 -26.07 -0.17 -7.11
C LEU A 26 -27.58 -0.23 -6.92
N THR A 27 -28.07 -1.36 -6.42
CA THR A 27 -29.46 -1.51 -5.95
C THR A 27 -29.66 -0.71 -4.66
N PRO A 28 -30.75 0.07 -4.52
CA PRO A 28 -31.12 0.69 -3.25
C PRO A 28 -31.68 -0.35 -2.25
N PRO A 29 -31.58 -0.09 -0.93
CA PRO A 29 -32.06 -1.00 0.11
C PRO A 29 -33.60 -1.13 0.10
N PRO A 30 -34.16 -2.25 0.61
CA PRO A 30 -35.58 -2.54 0.53
C PRO A 30 -36.42 -1.57 1.36
N THR A 31 -37.46 -1.05 0.73
CA THR A 31 -38.57 -0.33 1.35
C THR A 31 -39.34 -1.31 2.25
N ILE A 32 -39.49 -1.00 3.53
CA ILE A 32 -40.41 -1.72 4.40
C ILE A 32 -41.80 -1.16 4.11
N ASP A 33 -42.57 -1.89 3.31
CA ASP A 33 -44.00 -1.70 3.18
C ASP A 33 -44.68 -2.29 4.42
N ALA A 34 -45.30 -1.45 5.24
CA ALA A 34 -46.18 -1.90 6.31
C ALA A 34 -47.51 -2.32 5.70
N GLU A 35 -47.82 -3.62 5.81
CA GLU A 35 -49.07 -4.23 5.40
C GLU A 35 -50.28 -3.53 6.03
N ARG A 36 -51.26 -3.24 5.16
CA ARG A 36 -52.62 -2.84 5.52
C ARG A 36 -53.49 -4.10 5.54
N SER A 37 -53.81 -4.58 6.75
CA SER A 37 -54.97 -5.44 7.06
C SER A 37 -55.60 -4.84 8.33
N SER A 38 -56.90 -4.81 8.57
CA SER A 38 -58.03 -5.59 8.09
C SER A 38 -59.31 -4.79 8.36
N ASP A 39 -60.35 -5.03 7.56
CA ASP A 39 -61.73 -4.61 7.82
C ASP A 39 -62.25 -5.14 9.16
N THR A 40 -62.98 -4.30 9.90
CA THR A 40 -64.11 -4.72 10.74
C THR A 40 -65.17 -3.63 10.74
N ASP A 41 -66.28 -4.00 10.09
CA ASP A 41 -67.68 -3.63 10.22
C ASP A 41 -68.15 -2.60 11.27
N GLU A 42 -69.14 -1.84 10.80
CA GLU A 42 -70.04 -0.98 11.54
C GLU A 42 -70.63 -1.63 12.80
N MET A 43 -70.62 -0.89 13.91
CA MET A 43 -71.71 -1.00 14.89
C MET A 43 -72.06 0.37 15.46
N SER A 44 -73.25 0.82 15.07
CA SER A 44 -73.97 1.97 15.62
C SER A 44 -74.16 1.85 17.13
N SER A 45 -73.69 2.85 17.88
CA SER A 45 -74.15 3.11 19.25
C SER A 45 -73.74 4.53 19.68
N SER A 46 -74.76 5.39 19.81
CA SER A 46 -74.84 6.67 20.52
C SER A 46 -73.58 7.22 21.19
N ARG A 47 -73.03 8.33 20.66
CA ARG A 47 -72.11 9.23 21.38
C ARG A 47 -72.89 10.39 22.02
N PRO A 48 -72.84 10.61 23.34
CA PRO A 48 -73.20 11.90 23.89
C PRO A 48 -72.13 12.93 23.48
N ALA A 49 -72.55 14.19 23.40
CA ALA A 49 -71.75 15.33 22.99
C ALA A 49 -70.31 15.28 23.56
N SER A 50 -69.35 15.02 22.68
CA SER A 50 -67.92 15.14 22.97
C SER A 50 -67.61 16.61 23.15
N SER A 51 -67.55 17.08 24.40
CA SER A 51 -66.93 18.35 24.73
C SER A 51 -65.51 18.34 24.16
N ALA A 52 -65.28 19.10 23.10
CA ALA A 52 -63.94 19.32 22.58
C ALA A 52 -63.06 19.73 23.75
N PRO A 53 -61.87 19.10 23.94
CA PRO A 53 -60.94 19.59 24.93
C PRO A 53 -60.74 21.08 24.68
N PRO A 54 -60.67 21.93 25.72
CA PRO A 54 -60.51 23.36 25.53
C PRO A 54 -59.33 23.57 24.58
N GLN A 55 -59.56 24.30 23.48
CA GLN A 55 -58.61 24.51 22.37
C GLN A 55 -57.17 24.79 22.84
N ARG A 56 -57.06 25.38 24.03
CA ARG A 56 -55.83 25.71 24.75
C ARG A 56 -54.98 24.52 25.21
N ILE A 57 -55.56 23.35 25.48
CA ILE A 57 -54.82 22.14 25.87
C ILE A 57 -54.29 21.42 24.63
N VAL A 58 -55.05 21.41 23.54
CA VAL A 58 -54.64 20.81 22.26
C VAL A 58 -53.49 21.60 21.65
N SER A 59 -53.58 22.94 21.67
CA SER A 59 -52.50 23.81 21.19
C SER A 59 -51.21 23.65 21.99
N PHE A 60 -51.29 23.44 23.31
CA PHE A 60 -50.12 23.23 24.17
C PHE A 60 -49.49 21.85 23.95
N ALA A 61 -50.32 20.82 23.70
CA ALA A 61 -49.86 19.49 23.34
C ALA A 61 -49.21 19.48 21.94
N GLU A 62 -49.78 20.19 20.96
CA GLU A 62 -49.21 20.35 19.61
C GLU A 62 -47.93 21.20 19.63
N GLU A 63 -47.88 22.26 20.43
CA GLU A 63 -46.69 23.10 20.60
C GLU A 63 -45.56 22.34 21.32
N SER A 64 -45.88 21.55 22.35
CA SER A 64 -44.90 20.71 23.04
C SER A 64 -44.43 19.52 22.19
N ALA A 65 -45.32 18.92 21.38
CA ALA A 65 -44.95 17.88 20.42
C ALA A 65 -44.12 18.43 19.26
N GLY A 66 -44.48 19.60 18.73
CA GLY A 66 -43.73 20.33 17.69
C GLY A 66 -42.33 20.71 18.17
N ALA A 67 -42.21 21.27 19.38
CA ALA A 67 -40.91 21.57 19.99
C ALA A 67 -40.04 20.31 20.19
N GLY A 68 -40.66 19.16 20.48
CA GLY A 68 -39.97 17.88 20.57
C GLY A 68 -39.45 17.36 19.21
N ILE A 69 -40.24 17.50 18.15
CA ILE A 69 -39.86 17.11 16.78
C ILE A 69 -38.74 18.01 16.25
N ASP A 70 -38.82 19.33 16.47
CA ASP A 70 -37.79 20.28 16.06
C ASP A 70 -36.46 20.02 16.78
N ALA A 71 -36.50 19.69 18.06
CA ALA A 71 -35.31 19.33 18.83
C ALA A 71 -34.64 18.04 18.33
N ILE A 72 -35.44 17.05 17.90
CA ILE A 72 -34.93 15.80 17.32
C ILE A 72 -34.30 16.06 15.94
N ASP A 73 -34.93 16.85 15.08
CA ASP A 73 -34.39 17.20 13.76
C ASP A 73 -33.08 18.01 13.88
N ASP A 74 -33.00 18.94 14.83
CA ASP A 74 -31.77 19.69 15.12
C ASP A 74 -30.64 18.79 15.63
N ASP A 75 -30.92 17.81 16.48
CA ASP A 75 -29.92 16.82 16.94
C ASP A 75 -29.45 15.93 15.78
N GLN A 76 -30.37 15.47 14.91
CA GLN A 76 -30.02 14.71 13.70
C GLN A 76 -29.14 15.53 12.75
N LYS A 77 -29.48 16.81 12.53
CA LYS A 77 -28.67 17.74 11.73
C LYS A 77 -27.30 17.97 12.36
N ARG A 78 -27.21 18.15 13.68
CA ARG A 78 -25.93 18.30 14.39
C ARG A 78 -25.06 17.06 14.24
N ARG A 79 -25.63 15.86 14.44
CA ARG A 79 -24.92 14.57 14.30
C ARG A 79 -24.37 14.36 12.89
N THR A 80 -25.21 14.55 11.87
CA THR A 80 -24.78 14.39 10.46
C THR A 80 -23.70 15.40 10.05
N THR A 81 -23.74 16.61 10.60
CA THR A 81 -22.73 17.64 10.34
C THR A 81 -21.39 17.31 11.00
N VAL A 82 -21.41 16.82 12.25
CA VAL A 82 -20.21 16.35 12.97
C VAL A 82 -19.58 15.16 12.25
N ASP A 83 -20.39 14.20 11.82
CA ASP A 83 -19.91 13.04 11.05
C ASP A 83 -19.28 13.44 9.71
N ARG A 84 -19.88 14.40 9.00
CA ARG A 84 -19.30 14.96 7.77
C ARG A 84 -17.94 15.60 8.03
N ARG A 85 -17.77 16.34 9.14
CA ARG A 85 -16.49 16.95 9.52
C ARG A 85 -15.44 15.89 9.84
N ARG A 86 -15.80 14.84 10.59
CA ARG A 86 -14.89 13.74 10.93
C ARG A 86 -14.42 13.00 9.68
N ARG A 87 -15.34 12.65 8.78
CA ARG A 87 -15.01 11.97 7.50
C ARG A 87 -14.09 12.81 6.61
N ARG A 88 -14.27 14.13 6.58
CA ARG A 88 -13.36 15.04 5.86
C ARG A 88 -11.96 15.01 6.46
N ARG A 89 -11.82 15.18 7.78
CA ARG A 89 -10.51 15.12 8.46
C ARG A 89 -9.77 13.81 8.17
N VAL A 90 -10.44 12.67 8.33
CA VAL A 90 -9.85 11.36 8.06
C VAL A 90 -9.40 11.23 6.60
N ARG A 91 -10.20 11.75 5.65
CA ARG A 91 -9.83 11.74 4.22
C ARG A 91 -8.66 12.65 3.92
N ASP A 92 -8.63 13.84 4.51
CA ASP A 92 -7.57 14.83 4.30
C ASP A 92 -6.25 14.31 4.92
N GLU A 93 -6.30 13.73 6.12
CA GLU A 93 -5.17 13.03 6.77
C GLU A 93 -4.66 11.84 5.93
N ALA A 94 -5.57 11.04 5.37
CA ALA A 94 -5.21 9.93 4.50
C ALA A 94 -4.58 10.40 3.18
N PHE A 95 -5.06 11.52 2.63
CA PHE A 95 -4.52 12.12 1.42
C PHE A 95 -3.09 12.65 1.63
N GLU A 96 -2.86 13.36 2.72
CA GLU A 96 -1.51 13.82 3.11
C GLU A 96 -0.55 12.65 3.36
N ALA A 97 -1.04 11.59 4.03
CA ALA A 97 -0.25 10.38 4.24
C ALA A 97 0.11 9.68 2.92
N ALA A 98 -0.80 9.67 1.93
CA ALA A 98 -0.55 9.09 0.61
C ALA A 98 0.51 9.88 -0.17
N ILE A 99 0.48 11.22 -0.12
CA ILE A 99 1.51 12.07 -0.75
C ILE A 99 2.89 11.81 -0.11
N ALA A 100 2.94 11.73 1.22
CA ALA A 100 4.18 11.43 1.93
C ALA A 100 4.72 10.03 1.60
N ALA A 101 3.83 9.05 1.45
CA ALA A 101 4.19 7.69 1.03
C ALA A 101 4.72 7.65 -0.42
N ASP A 102 4.12 8.41 -1.34
CA ASP A 102 4.58 8.53 -2.73
C ASP A 102 6.00 9.14 -2.81
N ALA A 103 6.22 10.24 -2.09
CA ALA A 103 7.54 10.88 -2.02
C ALA A 103 8.63 9.93 -1.49
N ARG A 104 8.26 9.08 -0.53
CA ARG A 104 9.10 8.04 0.08
C ARG A 104 9.35 6.85 -0.84
N ALA A 105 8.35 6.46 -1.63
CA ALA A 105 8.42 5.36 -2.59
C ALA A 105 9.41 5.67 -3.73
N LYS A 106 9.42 6.92 -4.20
CA LYS A 106 10.34 7.39 -5.25
C LYS A 106 11.81 7.16 -4.90
N LEU A 107 12.20 7.25 -3.62
CA LEU A 107 13.55 6.90 -3.17
C LEU A 107 13.70 5.38 -2.93
N SER A 108 12.72 4.72 -2.28
CA SER A 108 12.85 3.33 -1.85
C SER A 108 12.94 2.30 -2.98
N ILE A 109 12.42 2.64 -4.16
CA ILE A 109 12.51 1.75 -5.34
C ILE A 109 13.97 1.63 -5.80
N PHE A 110 14.78 2.66 -5.59
CA PHE A 110 16.14 2.75 -6.12
C PHE A 110 17.22 2.60 -5.04
N ALA A 111 16.95 3.07 -3.82
CA ALA A 111 17.89 3.00 -2.70
C ALA A 111 17.21 2.37 -1.48
N THR A 112 18.01 1.75 -0.61
CA THR A 112 17.51 1.09 0.59
C THR A 112 17.03 2.09 1.63
N ARG A 113 15.93 1.72 2.30
CA ARG A 113 15.36 2.48 3.40
C ARG A 113 14.96 1.51 4.51
N PRO A 114 15.33 1.78 5.77
CA PRO A 114 15.04 0.87 6.85
C PRO A 114 13.59 0.96 7.27
N ALA A 115 13.02 -0.15 7.75
CA ALA A 115 11.67 -0.16 8.33
C ALA A 115 11.60 0.72 9.59
N LYS A 116 12.69 0.75 10.37
CA LYS A 116 12.88 1.62 11.54
C LYS A 116 14.25 2.28 11.51
N TYR A 117 14.31 3.59 11.72
CA TYR A 117 15.57 4.35 11.73
C TYR A 117 16.33 4.12 13.05
N ASN A 118 17.09 3.04 13.11
CA ASN A 118 18.08 2.78 14.15
C ASN A 118 19.45 2.54 13.49
N ARG A 119 20.28 3.58 13.41
CA ARG A 119 21.54 3.55 12.65
C ARG A 119 22.50 2.46 13.14
N ALA A 120 22.59 2.24 14.45
CA ALA A 120 23.50 1.24 15.02
C ALA A 120 23.05 -0.19 14.69
N ALA A 121 21.76 -0.50 14.89
CA ALA A 121 21.22 -1.82 14.56
C ALA A 121 21.25 -2.08 13.05
N ASN A 122 20.92 -1.07 12.24
CA ASN A 122 20.93 -1.18 10.78
C ASN A 122 22.35 -1.35 10.25
N PHE A 123 23.34 -0.66 10.84
CA PHE A 123 24.75 -0.85 10.52
C PHE A 123 25.22 -2.27 10.82
N LEU A 124 24.91 -2.79 12.01
CA LEU A 124 25.26 -4.17 12.39
C LEU A 124 24.62 -5.19 11.45
N GLN A 125 23.37 -4.97 11.05
CA GLN A 125 22.68 -5.84 10.09
C GLN A 125 23.37 -5.85 8.73
N GLU A 126 23.60 -4.67 8.14
CA GLU A 126 24.26 -4.55 6.83
C GLU A 126 25.69 -5.11 6.85
N MET A 127 26.42 -4.90 7.95
CA MET A 127 27.74 -5.46 8.15
C MET A 127 27.69 -6.99 8.22
N THR A 128 26.80 -7.56 9.04
CA THR A 128 26.65 -9.02 9.20
C THR A 128 26.21 -9.66 7.88
N ALA A 129 25.22 -9.08 7.22
CA ALA A 129 24.79 -9.50 5.89
C ALA A 129 25.91 -9.52 4.86
N SER A 130 26.75 -8.47 4.87
CA SER A 130 27.89 -8.37 3.95
C SER A 130 28.96 -9.40 4.30
N ILE A 131 29.28 -9.61 5.58
CA ILE A 131 30.21 -10.68 6.01
C ILE A 131 29.74 -12.04 5.46
N VAL A 132 28.46 -12.38 5.66
CA VAL A 132 27.93 -13.67 5.18
C VAL A 132 27.95 -13.75 3.66
N LEU A 133 27.65 -12.64 2.96
CA LEU A 133 27.70 -12.57 1.50
C LEU A 133 29.11 -12.84 0.96
N PHE A 134 30.11 -12.10 1.45
CA PHE A 134 31.50 -12.23 1.00
C PHE A 134 32.09 -13.59 1.38
N PHE A 135 31.91 -14.01 2.64
CA PHE A 135 32.36 -15.31 3.12
C PHE A 135 31.75 -16.45 2.31
N GLY A 136 30.43 -16.43 2.09
CA GLY A 136 29.75 -17.47 1.32
C GLY A 136 30.14 -17.48 -0.16
N ALA A 137 30.32 -16.31 -0.78
CA ALA A 137 30.81 -16.20 -2.15
C ALA A 137 32.24 -16.74 -2.29
N GLU A 138 33.10 -16.46 -1.32
CA GLU A 138 34.51 -16.89 -1.37
C GLU A 138 34.69 -18.37 -1.00
N MET A 139 33.84 -18.93 -0.15
CA MET A 139 33.80 -20.38 0.09
C MET A 139 33.61 -21.18 -1.21
N PHE A 140 32.83 -20.67 -2.16
CA PHE A 140 32.70 -21.28 -3.47
C PHE A 140 34.02 -21.27 -4.26
N ASN A 141 34.79 -20.18 -4.19
CA ASN A 141 36.09 -20.07 -4.85
C ASN A 141 37.14 -20.98 -4.20
N VAL A 142 37.22 -20.97 -2.87
CA VAL A 142 38.17 -21.75 -2.07
C VAL A 142 37.98 -23.26 -2.26
N ARG A 143 36.73 -23.73 -2.44
CA ARG A 143 36.42 -25.15 -2.76
C ARG A 143 37.28 -25.71 -3.89
N ARG A 144 37.56 -24.90 -4.92
CA ARG A 144 38.35 -25.30 -6.08
C ARG A 144 39.81 -25.64 -5.77
N GLY A 145 40.34 -25.15 -4.64
CA GLY A 145 41.67 -25.51 -4.15
C GLY A 145 41.72 -26.86 -3.41
N PHE A 146 40.57 -27.35 -2.92
CA PHE A 146 40.48 -28.59 -2.14
C PHE A 146 39.97 -29.79 -2.96
N ASP A 147 39.21 -29.54 -4.02
CA ASP A 147 38.68 -30.56 -4.92
C ASP A 147 39.30 -30.39 -6.32
N PRO A 148 40.27 -31.25 -6.71
CA PRO A 148 40.93 -31.18 -8.03
C PRO A 148 39.95 -31.31 -9.20
N ASN A 149 38.79 -31.92 -8.98
CA ASN A 149 37.75 -32.11 -10.00
C ASN A 149 36.72 -30.98 -10.01
N ALA A 150 36.73 -30.07 -9.03
CA ALA A 150 35.77 -28.96 -8.96
C ALA A 150 35.80 -28.11 -10.22
N ALA A 151 36.99 -27.79 -10.75
CA ALA A 151 37.12 -27.01 -11.98
C ALA A 151 36.59 -27.74 -13.24
N ALA A 152 36.62 -29.08 -13.25
CA ALA A 152 36.08 -29.89 -14.35
C ALA A 152 34.56 -30.09 -14.25
N THR A 153 34.01 -29.98 -13.04
CA THR A 153 32.58 -30.20 -12.76
C THR A 153 31.79 -28.88 -12.73
N ASP A 154 32.44 -27.78 -12.37
CA ASP A 154 31.87 -26.44 -12.38
C ASP A 154 31.83 -25.92 -13.82
N GLY A 155 30.69 -26.09 -14.50
CA GLY A 155 30.43 -25.34 -15.73
C GLY A 155 30.54 -23.82 -15.51
N PRO A 156 30.71 -23.03 -16.58
CA PRO A 156 30.98 -21.58 -16.46
C PRO A 156 29.91 -20.79 -15.70
N TYR A 157 28.70 -21.34 -15.56
CA TYR A 157 27.56 -20.69 -14.92
C TYR A 157 27.29 -21.15 -13.49
N VAL A 158 27.93 -22.21 -13.00
CA VAL A 158 27.62 -22.79 -11.68
C VAL A 158 27.92 -21.80 -10.56
N GLN A 159 29.02 -21.07 -10.65
CA GLN A 159 29.37 -20.03 -9.69
C GLN A 159 28.34 -18.90 -9.67
N ALA A 160 27.94 -18.41 -10.84
CA ALA A 160 26.93 -17.35 -10.94
C ALA A 160 25.57 -17.81 -10.39
N ALA A 161 25.17 -19.05 -10.68
CA ALA A 161 23.95 -19.65 -10.14
C ALA A 161 24.01 -19.79 -8.62
N PHE A 162 25.13 -20.24 -8.07
CA PHE A 162 25.34 -20.33 -6.63
C PHE A 162 25.24 -18.95 -5.96
N VAL A 163 26.00 -17.96 -6.44
CA VAL A 163 26.02 -16.61 -5.85
C VAL A 163 24.65 -15.94 -5.96
N SER A 164 23.96 -16.08 -7.10
CA SER A 164 22.61 -15.51 -7.27
C SER A 164 21.57 -16.14 -6.34
N LEU A 165 21.56 -17.47 -6.22
CA LEU A 165 20.68 -18.17 -5.28
C LEU A 165 21.04 -17.82 -3.83
N PHE A 166 22.32 -17.67 -3.52
CA PHE A 166 22.79 -17.29 -2.20
C PHE A 166 22.32 -15.89 -1.82
N ILE A 167 22.45 -14.90 -2.72
CA ILE A 167 21.89 -13.56 -2.54
C ILE A 167 20.37 -13.62 -2.33
N MET A 168 19.64 -14.44 -3.10
CA MET A 168 18.19 -14.61 -2.92
C MET A 168 17.84 -15.07 -1.49
N VAL A 169 18.53 -16.11 -1.00
CA VAL A 169 18.33 -16.61 0.37
C VAL A 169 18.67 -15.55 1.42
N LEU A 170 19.73 -14.78 1.22
CA LEU A 170 20.10 -13.67 2.11
C LEU A 170 19.05 -12.57 2.12
N VAL A 171 18.48 -12.20 0.98
CA VAL A 171 17.41 -11.19 0.91
C VAL A 171 16.16 -11.69 1.64
N LEU A 172 15.76 -12.94 1.43
CA LEU A 172 14.59 -13.52 2.10
C LEU A 172 14.80 -13.68 3.61
N GLY A 173 16.02 -14.01 4.05
CA GLY A 173 16.32 -14.25 5.47
C GLY A 173 16.70 -13.00 6.26
N LEU A 174 17.49 -12.09 5.69
CA LEU A 174 18.07 -10.92 6.38
C LEU A 174 17.55 -9.57 5.86
N GLY A 175 16.73 -9.54 4.79
CA GLY A 175 16.28 -8.30 4.15
C GLY A 175 15.22 -7.50 4.91
N GLY A 176 14.55 -8.08 5.91
CA GLY A 176 13.34 -7.47 6.51
C GLY A 176 13.53 -6.09 7.17
N VAL A 177 14.67 -5.83 7.81
CA VAL A 177 14.89 -4.60 8.59
C VAL A 177 15.44 -3.43 7.76
N THR A 178 16.30 -3.71 6.78
CA THR A 178 17.05 -2.69 6.01
C THR A 178 16.90 -2.82 4.50
N SER A 179 16.17 -3.81 3.99
CA SER A 179 16.08 -4.15 2.55
C SER A 179 17.43 -4.54 1.90
N LEU A 180 18.33 -5.11 2.71
CA LEU A 180 19.66 -5.66 2.36
C LEU A 180 20.41 -4.83 1.31
N ALA A 181 21.10 -3.76 1.72
CA ALA A 181 21.94 -2.99 0.81
C ALA A 181 23.10 -3.83 0.29
N ALA A 182 23.94 -4.36 1.19
CA ALA A 182 25.14 -5.21 0.97
C ALA A 182 26.17 -4.74 -0.08
N ASN A 183 25.88 -3.67 -0.82
CA ASN A 183 26.66 -3.16 -1.92
C ASN A 183 26.57 -1.62 -1.90
N PRO A 184 27.68 -0.92 -1.65
CA PRO A 184 27.70 0.54 -1.61
C PRO A 184 27.25 1.19 -2.92
N ALA A 185 27.59 0.61 -4.08
CA ALA A 185 27.21 1.13 -5.39
C ALA A 185 25.71 0.95 -5.68
N ARG A 186 25.10 -0.14 -5.17
CA ARG A 186 23.65 -0.39 -5.29
C ARG A 186 22.83 0.71 -4.61
N ASP A 187 23.31 1.25 -3.48
CA ASP A 187 22.57 2.26 -2.72
C ASP A 187 22.98 3.70 -3.08
N PHE A 188 24.30 3.97 -3.11
CA PHE A 188 24.82 5.33 -3.21
C PHE A 188 24.56 5.96 -4.59
N GLY A 189 24.74 5.19 -5.67
CA GLY A 189 24.54 5.69 -7.03
C GLY A 189 23.12 6.20 -7.25
N PRO A 190 22.08 5.39 -6.98
CA PRO A 190 20.71 5.83 -7.15
C PRO A 190 20.28 6.92 -6.15
N ARG A 191 20.86 6.93 -4.93
CA ARG A 191 20.63 8.01 -3.95
C ARG A 191 21.21 9.35 -4.43
N LEU A 192 22.40 9.33 -5.02
CA LEU A 192 23.01 10.50 -5.63
C LEU A 192 22.18 10.99 -6.83
N ALA A 193 21.71 10.08 -7.68
CA ALA A 193 20.81 10.42 -8.79
C ALA A 193 19.50 11.04 -8.28
N HIS A 194 18.90 10.49 -7.23
CA HIS A 194 17.70 11.05 -6.58
C HIS A 194 17.95 12.46 -6.03
N ALA A 195 19.15 12.74 -5.51
CA ALA A 195 19.51 14.09 -5.05
C ALA A 195 19.66 15.08 -6.20
N LEU A 196 20.35 14.71 -7.28
CA LEU A 196 20.70 15.59 -8.39
C LEU A 196 19.56 15.82 -9.39
N LEU A 197 18.76 14.80 -9.70
CA LEU A 197 17.75 14.88 -10.75
C LEU A 197 16.51 15.65 -10.28
N PRO A 198 15.96 16.56 -11.11
CA PRO A 198 14.73 17.29 -10.77
C PRO A 198 13.50 16.37 -10.93
N ILE A 199 13.20 15.58 -9.90
CA ILE A 199 12.03 14.69 -9.85
C ILE A 199 10.85 15.40 -9.17
N PRO A 200 9.68 15.56 -9.83
CA PRO A 200 8.51 16.21 -9.25
C PRO A 200 7.97 15.50 -8.01
N GLY A 201 7.72 16.25 -6.94
CA GLY A 201 7.21 15.72 -5.67
C GLY A 201 8.15 14.68 -5.05
N LYS A 202 9.47 14.79 -5.26
CA LYS A 202 10.46 13.98 -4.56
C LYS A 202 10.64 14.48 -3.13
N GLY A 203 10.80 13.55 -2.20
CA GLY A 203 11.15 13.86 -0.81
C GLY A 203 12.65 14.15 -0.65
N GLU A 204 13.11 14.15 0.60
CA GLU A 204 14.54 14.20 0.90
C GLU A 204 15.26 12.91 0.47
N SER A 205 16.57 12.99 0.19
CA SER A 205 17.38 11.83 -0.22
C SER A 205 17.92 11.00 0.96
N GLU A 206 17.51 11.34 2.19
CA GLU A 206 17.83 10.64 3.45
C GLU A 206 19.34 10.41 3.68
N TRP A 207 20.15 11.45 3.43
CA TRP A 207 21.60 11.42 3.66
C TRP A 207 21.98 11.10 5.12
N HIS A 208 21.09 11.40 6.07
CA HIS A 208 21.26 11.01 7.48
C HIS A 208 21.35 9.48 7.68
N TYR A 209 20.86 8.69 6.73
CA TYR A 209 20.93 7.23 6.70
C TYR A 209 21.86 6.69 5.61
N GLY A 210 21.98 7.38 4.46
CA GLY A 210 22.70 6.90 3.27
C GLY A 210 24.18 6.52 3.47
N TRP A 211 24.81 6.95 4.56
CA TRP A 211 26.18 6.52 4.91
C TRP A 211 26.22 5.09 5.49
N VAL A 212 25.14 4.58 6.09
CA VAL A 212 25.05 3.23 6.67
C VAL A 212 25.21 2.15 5.58
N PRO A 213 24.39 2.12 4.52
CA PRO A 213 24.54 1.15 3.43
C PRO A 213 25.80 1.37 2.59
N PHE A 214 26.54 2.46 2.82
CA PHE A 214 27.84 2.69 2.19
C PHE A 214 28.97 2.08 3.03
N LEU A 215 29.08 2.46 4.31
CA LEU A 215 30.19 2.04 5.17
C LEU A 215 30.04 0.63 5.74
N ALA A 216 28.82 0.19 6.05
CA ALA A 216 28.62 -1.13 6.66
C ALA A 216 29.03 -2.28 5.73
N PRO A 217 28.73 -2.25 4.41
CA PRO A 217 29.24 -3.28 3.50
C PRO A 217 30.75 -3.27 3.31
N PHE A 218 31.40 -2.10 3.33
CA PHE A 218 32.87 -2.05 3.29
C PHE A 218 33.49 -2.68 4.54
N ALA A 219 32.93 -2.39 5.72
CA ALA A 219 33.38 -3.03 6.95
C ALA A 219 33.14 -4.55 6.91
N GLY A 220 31.97 -4.98 6.43
CA GLY A 220 31.63 -6.39 6.36
C GLY A 220 32.48 -7.17 5.35
N GLY A 221 32.71 -6.63 4.15
CA GLY A 221 33.57 -7.25 3.14
C GLY A 221 35.07 -7.16 3.45
N GLY A 222 35.49 -6.26 4.34
CA GLY A 222 36.87 -6.28 4.86
C GLY A 222 37.09 -7.35 5.94
N ILE A 223 36.03 -7.78 6.63
CA ILE A 223 36.08 -8.81 7.67
C ILE A 223 35.84 -10.22 7.11
N GLY A 224 34.85 -10.36 6.22
CA GLY A 224 34.45 -11.62 5.61
C GLY A 224 35.30 -12.01 4.42
#